data_AF-A0A7J6Q8H9-F1
#
_entry.id   AF-A0A7J6Q8H9-F1
#
_cell.length_a   1.000
_cell.length_b   1.000
_cell.length_c   1.000
_cell.angle_alpha   90.00
_cell.angle_beta   90.00
_cell.angle_gamma   90.00
#
_symmetry.space_group_name_H-M   'P 1'
#
loop_
_entity.id
_entity.type
_entity.pdbx_description
1 polymer ?
#
loop_
_entity_poly.entity_id
_entity_poly.type
_entity_poly.pdbx_seq_one_letter_code
_entity_poly.pdbx_strand_id
1 'polypeptide(L)'
;VADRVAIHEVMEQQTVTVAKAGIHTSLNARCSVLAAANPLYGNFDGNRTIQENIALPDSLLSRFDLVFVVRDKMSEAEDRKIASQVLAQVQNRVNVATITAAGRDGSKNHTSILEPGLYDKEPLLVGKAAQKGKTSDKNDVYTKYQGQTGDAVTVEFLKKYIMYAKNRPMPQLSEDAIE
;
A
#
# COMPACT_ATOMS: atom_id res chain seq x y z
N VAL A 1 -0.85 6.53 -29.94
CA VAL A 1 -0.50 7.97 -30.01
C VAL A 1 -1.57 8.84 -29.36
N ALA A 2 -2.87 8.55 -29.55
CA ALA A 2 -3.97 9.32 -28.93
C ALA A 2 -3.94 9.36 -27.39
N ASP A 3 -3.76 8.22 -26.72
CA ASP A 3 -3.84 8.15 -25.24
C ASP A 3 -2.75 8.95 -24.53
N ARG A 4 -1.57 9.07 -25.16
CA ARG A 4 -0.46 9.84 -24.60
C ARG A 4 -0.77 11.34 -24.58
N VAL A 5 -1.40 11.85 -25.65
CA VAL A 5 -1.80 13.26 -25.75
C VAL A 5 -2.88 13.59 -24.73
N ALA A 6 -3.84 12.68 -24.53
CA ALA A 6 -4.89 12.84 -23.52
C ALA A 6 -4.31 12.91 -22.10
N ILE A 7 -3.35 12.06 -21.75
CA ILE A 7 -2.71 12.11 -20.43
C ILE A 7 -1.91 13.41 -20.23
N HIS A 8 -1.23 13.88 -21.28
CA HIS A 8 -0.52 15.17 -21.21
C HIS A 8 -1.46 16.34 -20.90
N GLU A 9 -2.63 16.38 -21.52
CA GLU A 9 -3.63 17.42 -21.28
C GLU A 9 -4.15 17.37 -19.84
N VAL A 10 -4.53 16.18 -19.37
CA VAL A 10 -5.11 16.00 -18.03
C VAL A 10 -4.10 16.34 -16.95
N MET A 11 -2.84 15.91 -17.08
CA MET A 11 -1.84 16.15 -16.05
C MET A 11 -1.35 17.61 -16.03
N GLU A 12 -1.34 18.30 -17.17
CA GLU A 12 -0.89 19.69 -17.26
C GLU A 12 -2.01 20.68 -16.89
N GLN A 13 -3.16 20.57 -17.55
CA GLN A 13 -4.24 21.55 -17.48
C GLN A 13 -5.31 21.15 -16.45
N GLN A 14 -5.28 19.90 -15.96
CA GLN A 14 -6.29 19.35 -15.06
C GLN A 14 -7.70 19.40 -15.66
N THR A 15 -7.79 19.32 -16.99
CA THR A 15 -9.02 19.32 -17.78
C THR A 15 -8.97 18.27 -18.88
N VAL A 16 -10.14 17.80 -19.32
CA VAL A 16 -10.30 16.92 -20.48
C VAL A 16 -11.19 17.62 -21.50
N THR A 17 -10.67 17.85 -22.70
CA THR A 17 -11.47 18.30 -23.84
C THR A 17 -11.96 17.12 -24.66
N VAL A 18 -13.27 17.07 -24.88
CA VAL A 18 -13.91 16.02 -25.68
C VAL A 18 -14.58 16.67 -26.86
N ALA A 19 -14.15 16.27 -28.06
CA ALA A 19 -14.75 16.66 -29.33
C ALA A 19 -15.26 15.40 -30.05
N LYS A 20 -16.54 15.06 -29.85
CA LYS A 20 -17.14 13.86 -30.46
C LYS A 20 -18.60 14.08 -30.81
N ALA A 21 -19.04 13.58 -31.96
CA ALA A 21 -20.41 13.67 -32.45
C ALA A 21 -20.98 15.11 -32.47
N GLY A 22 -20.15 16.10 -32.82
CA GLY A 22 -20.55 17.51 -32.86
C GLY A 22 -20.63 18.19 -31.50
N ILE A 23 -20.36 17.48 -30.41
CA ILE A 23 -20.30 18.06 -29.06
C ILE A 23 -18.83 18.37 -28.75
N HIS A 24 -18.55 19.64 -28.48
CA HIS A 24 -17.25 20.13 -28.05
C HIS A 24 -17.39 20.71 -26.64
N THR A 25 -16.91 19.98 -25.64
CA THR A 25 -16.98 20.40 -24.23
C THR A 25 -15.66 20.15 -23.52
N SER A 26 -15.35 20.99 -22.54
CA SER A 26 -14.22 20.81 -21.62
C SER A 26 -14.75 20.46 -20.24
N LEU A 27 -14.18 19.41 -19.64
CA LEU A 27 -14.57 18.89 -18.33
C LEU A 27 -13.41 19.04 -17.36
N ASN A 28 -13.72 19.36 -16.10
CA ASN A 28 -12.72 19.42 -15.04
C ASN A 28 -12.25 18.01 -14.65
N ALA A 29 -10.95 17.80 -14.60
CA ALA A 29 -10.31 16.52 -14.29
C ALA A 29 -9.27 16.64 -13.16
N ARG A 30 -9.48 17.57 -12.22
CA ARG A 30 -8.66 17.70 -10.99
C ARG A 30 -8.71 16.42 -10.15
N CYS A 31 -7.74 15.54 -10.38
CA CYS A 31 -7.53 14.31 -9.62
C CYS A 31 -6.03 14.09 -9.36
N SER A 32 -5.72 13.38 -8.29
CA SER A 32 -4.35 12.90 -8.04
C SER A 32 -4.13 11.60 -8.82
N VAL A 33 -3.01 11.51 -9.53
CA VAL A 33 -2.63 10.32 -10.30
C VAL A 33 -1.60 9.51 -9.51
N LEU A 34 -1.89 8.23 -9.30
CA LEU A 34 -0.93 7.26 -8.80
C LEU A 34 -0.65 6.25 -9.90
N ALA A 35 0.62 6.07 -10.23
CA ALA A 35 1.07 5.13 -11.25
C ALA A 35 2.09 4.15 -10.65
N ALA A 36 1.97 2.88 -11.04
CA ALA A 36 2.97 1.86 -10.79
C ALA A 36 3.46 1.35 -12.14
N ALA A 37 4.77 1.27 -12.33
CA ALA A 37 5.38 0.83 -13.57
C ALA A 37 6.53 -0.13 -13.28
N ASN A 38 6.68 -1.14 -14.13
CA ASN A 38 7.80 -2.07 -14.06
C ASN A 38 8.91 -1.58 -15.01
N PRO A 39 10.20 -1.83 -14.68
CA PRO A 39 11.29 -1.59 -15.60
C PRO A 39 11.16 -2.43 -16.87
N LEU A 40 11.59 -1.92 -18.02
CA LEU A 40 11.52 -2.59 -19.33
C LEU A 40 12.15 -3.98 -19.33
N TYR A 41 13.31 -4.13 -18.67
CA TYR A 41 14.08 -5.36 -18.63
C TYR A 41 13.83 -6.18 -17.36
N GLY A 42 12.72 -5.91 -16.65
CA GLY A 42 12.35 -6.57 -15.40
C GLY A 42 13.13 -6.07 -14.18
N ASN A 43 14.42 -5.80 -14.32
CA ASN A 43 15.28 -5.25 -13.28
C ASN A 43 15.60 -3.78 -13.55
N PHE A 44 15.64 -2.98 -12.48
CA PHE A 44 16.05 -1.58 -12.57
C PHE A 44 17.57 -1.46 -12.59
N ASP A 45 18.13 -0.92 -13.67
CA ASP A 45 19.56 -0.66 -13.80
C ASP A 45 19.90 0.75 -13.29
N GLY A 46 20.74 0.83 -12.26
CA GLY A 46 21.15 2.10 -11.66
C GLY A 46 22.13 2.91 -12.51
N ASN A 47 22.71 2.31 -13.56
CA ASN A 47 23.61 3.00 -14.48
C ASN A 47 22.87 3.72 -15.60
N ARG A 48 21.59 3.42 -15.80
CA ARG A 48 20.72 4.04 -16.82
C ARG A 48 19.84 5.10 -16.20
N THR A 49 19.38 6.04 -17.01
CA THR A 49 18.44 7.06 -16.53
C THR A 49 17.07 6.44 -16.21
N ILE A 50 16.26 7.12 -15.39
CA ILE A 50 14.90 6.65 -15.05
C ILE A 50 14.03 6.54 -16.31
N GLN A 51 14.19 7.48 -17.24
CA GLN A 51 13.47 7.51 -18.52
C GLN A 51 13.78 6.26 -19.36
N GLU A 52 15.07 5.92 -19.46
CA GLU A 52 15.54 4.72 -20.18
C GLU A 52 15.07 3.42 -19.53
N ASN A 53 14.90 3.40 -18.20
CA ASN A 53 14.42 2.21 -17.49
C ASN A 53 12.92 1.95 -17.67
N ILE A 54 12.08 3.00 -17.77
CA ILE A 54 10.60 2.88 -17.76
C ILE A 54 9.97 3.12 -19.15
N ALA A 55 10.74 3.58 -20.15
CA ALA A 55 10.22 4.00 -21.46
C ALA A 55 9.14 5.09 -21.40
N LEU A 56 9.22 5.97 -20.39
CA LEU A 56 8.36 7.15 -20.28
C LEU A 56 9.10 8.38 -20.81
N PRO A 57 8.42 9.28 -21.54
CA PRO A 57 9.03 10.55 -21.93
C PRO A 57 9.31 11.39 -20.68
N ASP A 58 10.38 12.18 -20.76
CA ASP A 58 10.72 13.15 -19.72
C ASP A 58 9.56 14.12 -19.43
N SER A 59 8.82 14.50 -20.47
CA SER A 59 7.68 15.40 -20.34
C SER A 59 6.55 14.85 -19.47
N LEU A 60 6.34 13.53 -19.39
CA LEU A 60 5.40 12.96 -18.42
C LEU A 60 6.05 12.80 -17.04
N LEU A 61 7.33 12.41 -17.01
CA LEU A 61 8.04 12.16 -15.76
C LEU A 61 8.16 13.44 -14.91
N SER A 62 8.44 14.57 -15.54
CA SER A 62 8.52 15.89 -14.88
C SER A 62 7.20 16.37 -14.29
N ARG A 63 6.05 15.75 -14.64
CA ARG A 63 4.73 16.09 -14.09
C ARG A 63 4.38 15.31 -12.82
N PHE A 64 5.22 14.34 -12.44
CA PHE A 64 5.08 13.68 -11.15
C PHE A 64 5.89 14.44 -10.10
N ASP A 65 5.21 14.90 -9.04
CA ASP A 65 5.88 15.58 -7.92
C ASP A 65 6.87 14.64 -7.20
N LEU A 66 6.52 13.36 -7.13
CA LEU A 66 7.31 12.34 -6.43
C LEU A 66 7.43 11.08 -7.30
N VAL A 67 8.67 10.61 -7.48
CA VAL A 67 8.98 9.36 -8.17
C VAL A 67 9.74 8.45 -7.21
N PHE A 68 9.16 7.30 -6.90
CA PHE A 68 9.77 6.30 -6.02
C PHE A 68 10.33 5.14 -6.84
N VAL A 69 11.64 4.92 -6.74
CA VAL A 69 12.31 3.75 -7.33
C VAL A 69 12.48 2.69 -6.26
N VAL A 70 11.69 1.63 -6.34
CA VAL A 70 11.81 0.45 -5.46
C VAL A 70 12.71 -0.57 -6.16
N ARG A 71 13.82 -0.93 -5.52
CA ARG A 71 14.77 -1.93 -6.02
C ARG A 71 14.84 -3.09 -5.06
N ASP A 72 14.80 -4.29 -5.63
CA ASP A 72 15.10 -5.51 -4.91
C ASP A 72 16.61 -5.76 -4.95
N LYS A 73 17.29 -5.60 -3.81
CA LYS A 73 18.73 -5.86 -3.68
C LYS A 73 18.90 -7.11 -2.84
N MET A 74 19.61 -8.10 -3.38
CA MET A 74 19.93 -9.32 -2.64
C MET A 74 20.84 -8.99 -1.46
N SER A 75 20.32 -9.08 -0.24
CA SER A 75 21.02 -8.74 0.98
C SER A 75 20.53 -9.65 2.10
N GLU A 76 21.37 -10.60 2.52
CA GLU A 76 20.97 -11.64 3.50
C GLU A 76 20.37 -11.05 4.77
N ALA A 77 20.90 -9.91 5.24
CA ALA A 77 20.42 -9.25 6.45
C ALA A 77 19.03 -8.61 6.28
N GLU A 78 18.74 -8.04 5.10
CA GLU A 78 17.43 -7.44 4.80
C GLU A 78 16.41 -8.54 4.49
N ASP A 79 16.81 -9.53 3.69
CA ASP A 79 16.01 -10.70 3.34
C ASP A 79 15.59 -11.49 4.58
N ARG A 80 16.50 -11.69 5.55
CA ARG A 80 16.17 -12.35 6.82
C ARG A 80 15.14 -11.56 7.63
N LYS A 81 15.24 -10.24 7.66
CA LYS A 81 14.26 -9.37 8.35
C LYS A 81 12.90 -9.47 7.67
N ILE A 82 12.85 -9.33 6.34
CA ILE A 82 11.61 -9.44 5.56
C ILE A 82 10.97 -10.82 5.75
N ALA A 83 11.76 -11.89 5.63
CA ALA A 83 11.28 -13.27 5.82
C ALA A 83 10.70 -13.49 7.22
N SER A 84 11.37 -13.03 8.28
CA SER A 84 10.85 -13.12 9.66
C SER A 84 9.49 -12.42 9.82
N GLN A 85 9.34 -11.25 9.19
CA GLN A 85 8.10 -10.47 9.23
C GLN A 85 6.97 -11.17 8.47
N VAL A 86 7.26 -11.72 7.29
CA VAL A 86 6.29 -12.47 6.49
C VAL A 86 5.84 -13.73 7.23
N LEU A 87 6.77 -14.49 7.83
CA LEU A 87 6.44 -15.68 8.61
C LEU A 87 5.55 -15.34 9.82
N ALA A 88 5.89 -14.29 10.56
CA ALA A 88 5.07 -13.82 11.68
C ALA A 88 3.66 -13.40 11.24
N GLN A 89 3.53 -12.72 10.10
CA GLN A 89 2.22 -12.34 9.54
C GLN A 89 1.40 -13.56 9.13
N VAL A 90 2.00 -14.53 8.46
CA VAL A 90 1.31 -15.76 8.04
C VAL A 90 0.83 -16.55 9.26
N GLN A 91 1.69 -16.75 10.26
CA GLN A 91 1.32 -17.44 11.50
C GLN A 91 0.16 -16.74 12.21
N ASN A 92 0.19 -15.41 12.30
CA ASN A 92 -0.91 -14.64 12.88
C ASN A 92 -2.22 -14.80 12.09
N ARG A 93 -2.17 -14.82 10.75
CA ARG A 93 -3.36 -15.07 9.92
C ARG A 93 -3.94 -16.46 10.12
N VAL A 94 -3.08 -17.49 10.22
CA VAL A 94 -3.48 -18.88 10.47
C VAL A 94 -4.14 -19.02 11.83
N ASN A 95 -3.56 -18.41 12.87
CA ASN A 95 -4.13 -18.44 14.22
C ASN A 95 -5.51 -17.76 14.30
N VAL A 96 -5.73 -16.68 13.55
CA VAL A 96 -7.06 -16.06 13.46
C VAL A 96 -8.06 -16.99 12.75
N ALA A 97 -7.64 -17.67 11.68
CA ALA A 97 -8.50 -18.58 10.94
C ALA A 97 -8.96 -19.78 11.78
N THR A 98 -8.07 -20.39 12.57
CA THR A 98 -8.40 -21.53 13.44
C THR A 98 -9.35 -21.13 14.57
N ILE A 99 -9.20 -19.94 15.15
CA ILE A 99 -10.13 -19.40 16.17
C ILE A 99 -11.52 -19.18 15.58
N THR A 100 -11.63 -18.68 14.33
CA THR A 100 -12.94 -18.49 13.68
C THR A 100 -13.59 -19.79 13.21
N ALA A 101 -12.80 -20.82 12.89
CA ALA A 101 -13.30 -22.14 12.47
C ALA A 101 -13.76 -23.01 13.65
N ALA A 102 -13.22 -22.81 14.86
CA ALA A 102 -13.65 -23.53 16.06
C ALA A 102 -15.06 -23.11 16.57
N GLY A 103 -15.64 -22.04 16.01
CA GLY A 103 -16.95 -21.50 16.40
C GLY A 103 -18.09 -21.75 15.40
N ARG A 104 -17.84 -22.41 14.26
CA ARG A 104 -18.91 -22.75 13.30
C ARG A 104 -18.72 -24.15 12.74
N ASP A 105 -19.79 -24.91 12.88
CA ASP A 105 -19.99 -26.27 12.40
C ASP A 105 -19.57 -26.43 10.93
N GLY A 106 -19.10 -27.64 10.62
CA GLY A 106 -18.17 -27.94 9.52
C GLY A 106 -18.58 -27.51 8.11
N SER A 107 -17.63 -26.89 7.39
CA SER A 107 -17.53 -27.06 5.94
C SER A 107 -16.07 -26.87 5.49
N LYS A 108 -15.53 -27.92 4.87
CA LYS A 108 -14.16 -28.04 4.40
C LYS A 108 -13.93 -27.09 3.22
N ASN A 109 -13.24 -25.97 3.45
CA ASN A 109 -12.63 -25.21 2.37
C ASN A 109 -11.12 -25.48 2.38
N HIS A 110 -10.69 -26.32 1.44
CA HIS A 110 -9.30 -26.50 1.04
C HIS A 110 -8.66 -25.13 0.80
N THR A 111 -7.80 -24.67 1.71
CA THR A 111 -6.73 -23.74 1.35
C THR A 111 -5.43 -24.45 1.64
N SER A 112 -4.65 -24.58 0.59
CA SER A 112 -3.48 -25.41 0.47
C SER A 112 -2.51 -25.18 1.63
N ILE A 113 -2.30 -26.26 2.35
CA ILE A 113 -1.21 -26.50 3.28
C ILE A 113 0.11 -26.23 2.53
N LEU A 114 0.88 -25.25 3.00
CA LEU A 114 2.33 -25.35 2.92
C LEU A 114 2.75 -26.05 4.21
N GLU A 115 3.05 -27.33 4.11
CA GLU A 115 3.62 -28.11 5.21
C GLU A 115 4.96 -27.48 5.60
N PRO A 116 5.14 -27.00 6.85
CA PRO A 116 6.47 -26.75 7.37
C PRO A 116 7.06 -28.11 7.71
N GLY A 117 7.71 -28.72 6.71
CA GLY A 117 8.58 -29.85 6.93
C GLY A 117 9.72 -29.44 7.87
N LEU A 118 9.68 -30.00 9.07
CA LEU A 118 10.84 -30.52 9.78
C LEU A 118 11.93 -29.52 10.23
N TYR A 119 11.63 -28.56 11.09
CA TYR A 119 12.62 -28.05 12.04
C TYR A 119 11.98 -27.77 13.42
N ASP A 120 12.61 -28.40 14.42
CA ASP A 120 12.61 -28.14 15.85
C ASP A 120 11.36 -28.50 16.68
N LYS A 121 11.41 -29.73 17.21
CA LYS A 121 10.76 -30.13 18.45
C LYS A 121 11.29 -29.25 19.57
N GLU A 122 10.47 -28.33 20.09
CA GLU A 122 10.35 -27.93 21.50
C GLU A 122 9.25 -26.85 21.58
N PRO A 123 8.12 -27.09 22.27
CA PRO A 123 7.07 -26.09 22.39
C PRO A 123 7.54 -24.98 23.36
N LEU A 124 7.82 -23.79 22.83
CA LEU A 124 7.99 -22.60 23.64
C LEU A 124 6.71 -22.36 24.46
N LEU A 125 6.90 -22.32 25.77
CA LEU A 125 5.88 -22.32 26.82
C LEU A 125 4.76 -21.30 26.55
N VAL A 126 3.54 -21.82 26.41
CA VAL A 126 2.29 -21.05 26.35
C VAL A 126 2.11 -20.32 27.68
N GLY A 127 2.32 -19.01 27.68
CA GLY A 127 1.94 -18.13 28.76
C GLY A 127 0.44 -18.22 29.03
N LYS A 128 0.08 -18.67 30.23
CA LYS A 128 -1.29 -18.66 30.76
C LYS A 128 -1.75 -17.21 30.98
N ALA A 129 -2.75 -16.75 30.22
CA ALA A 129 -3.75 -15.71 30.55
C ALA A 129 -4.59 -15.46 29.27
N ALA A 130 -5.91 -15.30 29.24
CA ALA A 130 -6.95 -15.20 30.24
C ALA A 130 -8.29 -15.57 29.56
N GLN A 131 -9.17 -16.27 30.28
CA GLN A 131 -10.61 -16.31 29.96
C GLN A 131 -11.24 -14.95 30.28
N LYS A 132 -11.88 -14.32 29.29
CA LYS A 132 -13.28 -13.85 29.37
C LYS A 132 -13.67 -13.17 28.06
N GLY A 133 -14.71 -13.69 27.42
CA GLY A 133 -15.29 -13.10 26.23
C GLY A 133 -15.78 -11.68 26.45
N LYS A 134 -15.45 -10.81 25.50
CA LYS A 134 -16.32 -9.74 25.05
C LYS A 134 -16.38 -9.84 23.54
N THR A 135 -17.56 -10.14 23.04
CA THR A 135 -17.95 -9.90 21.64
C THR A 135 -17.65 -8.44 21.32
N SER A 136 -16.68 -8.21 20.45
CA SER A 136 -16.57 -6.97 19.71
C SER A 136 -16.23 -7.35 18.28
N ASP A 137 -17.30 -7.44 17.50
CA ASP A 137 -17.25 -7.25 16.07
C ASP A 137 -16.47 -5.99 15.76
N LYS A 138 -15.36 -6.16 15.03
CA LYS A 138 -14.70 -5.27 14.07
C LYS A 138 -13.20 -5.55 14.08
N ASN A 139 -12.77 -6.36 13.11
CA ASN A 139 -11.46 -6.46 12.47
C ASN A 139 -10.30 -5.54 12.95
N ASP A 140 -9.89 -5.64 14.21
CA ASP A 140 -8.64 -5.05 14.70
C ASP A 140 -7.51 -6.06 14.59
N VAL A 141 -7.03 -6.28 13.35
CA VAL A 141 -5.76 -7.00 13.11
C VAL A 141 -4.88 -6.16 12.20
N TYR A 142 -4.50 -4.98 12.71
CA TYR A 142 -3.21 -4.36 12.39
C TYR A 142 -2.35 -4.47 13.65
N THR A 143 -1.73 -5.63 13.81
CA THR A 143 -0.79 -5.87 14.90
C THR A 143 0.44 -4.99 14.68
N LYS A 144 0.48 -3.91 15.48
CA LYS A 144 1.64 -3.15 15.95
C LYS A 144 2.95 -3.44 15.22
N TYR A 145 3.36 -2.53 14.34
CA TYR A 145 4.79 -2.25 14.22
C TYR A 145 5.28 -1.84 15.61
N GLN A 146 6.29 -2.54 16.13
CA GLN A 146 6.96 -2.22 17.39
C GLN A 146 7.70 -0.87 17.26
N GLY A 147 6.94 0.21 17.37
CA GLY A 147 7.35 1.48 17.91
C GLY A 147 6.58 1.68 19.21
N GLN A 148 7.23 2.29 20.19
CA GLN A 148 6.76 2.45 21.55
C GLN A 148 5.35 3.07 21.65
N THR A 149 4.60 2.60 22.66
CA THR A 149 3.44 3.28 23.27
C THR A 149 2.30 3.80 22.36
N GLY A 150 1.18 3.08 22.39
CA GLY A 150 -0.08 3.72 22.79
C GLY A 150 -1.03 4.29 21.74
N ASP A 151 -0.64 4.51 20.49
CA ASP A 151 -1.55 5.15 19.52
C ASP A 151 -1.81 4.26 18.28
N ALA A 152 -2.70 3.29 18.46
CA ALA A 152 -3.25 2.54 17.33
C ALA A 152 -4.24 3.46 16.58
N VAL A 153 -3.73 4.19 15.59
CA VAL A 153 -4.59 4.93 14.65
C VAL A 153 -5.45 3.92 13.90
N THR A 154 -6.74 3.90 14.21
CA THR A 154 -7.67 3.00 13.52
C THR A 154 -7.88 3.48 12.08
N VAL A 155 -8.17 2.53 11.17
CA VAL A 155 -8.49 2.87 9.77
C VAL A 155 -9.71 3.80 9.71
N GLU A 156 -10.67 3.64 10.61
CA GLU A 156 -11.85 4.49 10.70
C GLU A 156 -11.49 5.93 11.11
N PHE A 157 -10.61 6.09 12.11
CA PHE A 157 -10.11 7.41 12.49
C PHE A 157 -9.34 8.06 11.35
N LEU A 158 -8.43 7.33 10.69
CA LEU A 158 -7.61 7.87 9.59
C LEU A 158 -8.50 8.37 8.44
N LYS A 159 -9.54 7.62 8.07
CA LYS A 159 -10.51 8.05 7.06
C LYS A 159 -11.22 9.35 7.45
N LYS A 160 -11.71 9.43 8.68
CA LYS A 160 -12.37 10.64 9.22
C LYS A 160 -11.40 11.82 9.26
N TYR A 161 -10.15 11.58 9.65
CA TYR A 161 -9.11 12.59 9.74
C TYR A 161 -8.71 13.14 8.35
N ILE A 162 -8.53 12.27 7.35
CA ILE A 162 -8.23 12.71 5.98
C ILE A 162 -9.38 13.57 5.43
N MET A 163 -10.63 13.15 5.65
CA MET A 163 -11.80 13.95 5.24
C MET A 163 -11.84 15.30 5.95
N TYR A 164 -11.58 15.32 7.26
CA TYR A 164 -11.50 16.54 8.05
C TYR A 164 -10.41 17.50 7.53
N ALA A 165 -9.21 16.98 7.27
CA ALA A 165 -8.08 17.76 6.77
C ALA A 165 -8.37 18.36 5.38
N LYS A 166 -9.04 17.61 4.49
CA LYS A 166 -9.41 18.10 3.14
C LYS A 166 -10.48 19.20 3.15
N ASN A 167 -11.32 19.26 4.19
CA ASN A 167 -12.45 20.20 4.25
C ASN A 167 -12.17 21.46 5.09
N ARG A 168 -11.02 21.54 5.78
CA ARG A 168 -10.62 22.72 6.57
C ARG A 168 -9.93 23.79 5.70
N PRO A 169 -9.73 25.03 6.21
CA PRO A 169 -9.02 26.07 5.49
C PRO A 169 -7.63 25.58 5.09
N MET A 170 -7.24 25.90 3.85
CA MET A 170 -5.97 25.48 3.29
C MET A 170 -4.81 26.07 4.09
N PRO A 171 -3.81 25.25 4.48
CA PRO A 171 -2.61 25.77 5.13
C PRO A 171 -1.96 26.81 4.22
N GLN A 172 -1.55 27.93 4.81
CA GLN A 172 -0.85 29.00 4.11
C GLN A 172 0.65 28.88 4.38
N LEU A 173 1.46 29.27 3.40
CA LEU A 173 2.91 29.26 3.52
C LEU A 173 3.34 30.33 4.55
N SER A 174 4.18 29.94 5.51
CA SER A 174 4.78 30.89 6.46
C SER A 174 5.87 31.70 5.77
N GLU A 175 6.08 32.94 6.20
CA GLU A 175 7.11 33.83 5.66
C GLU A 175 8.52 33.21 5.78
N ASP A 176 8.80 32.54 6.90
CA ASP A 176 10.06 31.79 7.13
C ASP A 176 10.35 30.68 6.10
N ALA A 177 9.33 30.18 5.40
CA ALA A 177 9.49 29.11 4.41
C ALA A 177 9.68 29.63 2.98
N ILE A 178 9.61 30.96 2.79
CA ILE A 178 9.78 31.63 1.50
C ILE A 178 11.24 32.06 1.28
N GLU A 179 11.97 32.35 2.36
CA GLU A 179 13.41 32.66 2.35
C GLU A 179 14.28 31.44 2.04
#